data_AF-A0AAP0ZNT4-F1
#
_entry.id   AF-A0AAP0ZNT4-F1
#
_cell.length_a   1.000
_cell.length_b   1.000
_cell.length_c   1.000
_cell.angle_alpha   90.00
_cell.angle_beta   90.00
_cell.angle_gamma   90.00
#
_symmetry.space_group_name_H-M   'P 1'
#
loop_
_entity.id
_entity.type
_entity.pdbx_description
1 polymer ?
#
loop_
_entity_poly.entity_id
_entity_poly.type
_entity_poly.pdbx_seq_one_letter_code
_entity_poly.pdbx_strand_id
1 'polypeptide(L)' 'MRDPETGEIVSKNTLAARQKVLDPETGELVSKNTLVSRKRVRDPETGEIVSKGALAGRQKRRLNHPGA' A
#
# COMPACT_ATOMS: atom_id res chain seq x y z
N MET A 1 -25.13 1.44 2.98
CA MET A 1 -25.60 0.21 2.30
C MET A 1 -25.73 -0.89 3.32
N ARG A 2 -26.52 -1.93 3.07
CA ARG A 2 -26.57 -3.08 3.99
C ARG A 2 -25.34 -3.97 3.74
N ASP A 3 -24.61 -4.28 4.80
CA ASP A 3 -23.50 -5.22 4.79
C ASP A 3 -24.05 -6.62 4.47
N PRO A 4 -23.59 -7.31 3.42
CA PRO A 4 -24.10 -8.63 3.08
C PRO A 4 -23.62 -9.71 4.06
N GLU A 5 -22.59 -9.45 4.86
CA GLU A 5 -22.01 -10.40 5.81
C GLU A 5 -22.69 -10.31 7.19
N THR A 6 -23.01 -9.09 7.65
CA THR A 6 -23.59 -8.86 8.98
C THR A 6 -25.04 -8.36 8.95
N GLY A 7 -25.54 -7.89 7.80
CA GLY A 7 -26.87 -7.30 7.67
C GLY A 7 -27.00 -5.88 8.24
N GLU A 8 -25.92 -5.29 8.75
CA GLU A 8 -25.91 -3.94 9.32
C GLU A 8 -25.82 -2.84 8.25
N ILE A 9 -26.22 -1.62 8.59
CA ILE A 9 -26.02 -0.48 7.68
C ILE A 9 -24.59 0.04 7.85
N VAL A 10 -23.77 -0.14 6.83
CA VAL A 10 -22.38 0.33 6.79
C VAL A 10 -22.13 1.29 5.60
N SER A 11 -21.09 2.12 5.72
CA SER A 11 -20.67 3.00 4.62
C SER A 11 -20.02 2.20 3.48
N LYS A 12 -20.04 2.73 2.25
CA LYS A 12 -19.32 2.10 1.13
C LYS A 12 -17.82 1.95 1.41
N ASN A 13 -17.24 2.95 2.08
CA ASN A 13 -15.82 2.94 2.42
C ASN A 13 -15.48 1.86 3.44
N THR A 14 -16.35 1.64 4.43
CA THR A 14 -16.21 0.56 5.42
C THR A 14 -16.20 -0.81 4.74
N LEU A 15 -17.11 -1.03 3.78
CA LEU A 15 -17.18 -2.28 3.03
C LEU A 15 -15.97 -2.48 2.11
N ALA A 16 -15.53 -1.41 1.44
CA ALA A 16 -14.33 -1.42 0.60
C ALA A 16 -13.04 -1.66 1.41
N ALA A 17 -12.97 -1.20 2.66
CA ALA A 17 -11.85 -1.48 3.55
C ALA A 17 -11.76 -2.96 3.94
N ARG A 18 -12.88 -3.69 3.90
CA ARG A 18 -12.93 -5.15 4.13
C ARG A 18 -12.56 -5.96 2.89
N GLN A 19 -12.55 -5.36 1.70
CA GLN A 19 -12.10 -6.05 0.49
C GLN A 19 -10.60 -6.36 0.57
N LYS A 20 -10.31 -7.60 0.95
CA LYS A 20 -9.00 -8.20 0.83
C LYS A 20 -8.76 -8.60 -0.63
N VAL A 21 -7.51 -8.57 -1.04
CA VAL A 21 -7.01 -9.00 -2.34
C VAL A 21 -6.02 -10.13 -2.12
N LEU A 22 -5.91 -11.04 -3.08
CA LEU A 22 -4.94 -12.12 -3.00
C LEU A 22 -3.52 -11.54 -3.13
N ASP A 23 -2.66 -11.85 -2.19
CA ASP A 23 -1.24 -11.58 -2.30
C ASP A 23 -0.59 -12.62 -3.23
N PRO A 24 -0.04 -12.23 -4.39
CA PRO A 24 0.58 -13.18 -5.30
C PRO A 24 1.88 -13.79 -4.77
N GLU A 25 2.50 -13.20 -3.75
CA GLU A 25 3.76 -13.68 -3.17
C GLU A 25 3.52 -14.75 -2.11
N THR A 26 2.46 -14.62 -1.31
CA THR A 26 2.14 -15.56 -0.21
C THR A 26 0.89 -16.41 -0.43
N GLY A 27 0.04 -16.05 -1.39
CA GLY A 27 -1.27 -16.68 -1.61
C GLY A 27 -2.33 -16.31 -0.56
N GLU A 28 -2.06 -15.34 0.32
CA GLU A 28 -2.98 -14.95 1.39
C GLU A 28 -3.91 -13.80 0.96
N LEU A 29 -5.12 -13.77 1.51
CA LEU A 29 -6.00 -12.59 1.38
C LEU A 29 -5.55 -11.48 2.34
N VAL A 30 -5.05 -10.37 1.79
CA VAL A 30 -4.54 -9.22 2.53
C VAL A 30 -5.25 -7.93 2.13
N SER A 31 -5.22 -6.89 2.98
CA SER A 31 -5.77 -5.58 2.59
C SER A 31 -4.94 -4.96 1.45
N LYS A 32 -5.53 -4.09 0.63
CA LYS A 32 -4.78 -3.35 -0.41
C LYS A 32 -3.60 -2.56 0.18
N ASN A 33 -3.76 -1.98 1.37
CA ASN A 33 -2.68 -1.26 2.04
C ASN A 33 -1.54 -2.21 2.42
N THR A 34 -1.86 -3.39 2.98
CA THR A 34 -0.86 -4.42 3.29
C THR A 34 -0.11 -4.88 2.04
N LEU A 35 -0.83 -5.12 0.94
CA LEU A 35 -0.23 -5.51 -0.35
C LEU A 35 0.74 -4.44 -0.87
N VAL A 36 0.35 -3.15 -0.78
CA VAL A 36 1.20 -2.03 -1.18
C VAL A 36 2.43 -1.91 -0.28
N SER A 37 2.30 -2.17 1.02
CA SER A 37 3.42 -2.18 1.96
C SER A 37 4.40 -3.34 1.69
N ARG A 38 3.91 -4.51 1.26
CA ARG A 38 4.72 -5.66 0.87
C ARG A 38 5.47 -5.43 -0.45
N LYS A 39 4.90 -4.65 -1.39
CA LYS A 39 5.57 -4.18 -2.62
C LYS A 39 6.65 -3.14 -2.30
N ARG A 40 7.74 -3.61 -1.68
CA ARG A 40 8.96 -2.82 -1.48
C ARG A 40 9.80 -2.83 -2.75
N VAL A 41 10.61 -1.80 -2.90
CA VAL A 41 11.50 -1.58 -4.03
C VAL A 41 12.87 -1.17 -3.52
N ARG A 42 13.92 -1.47 -4.26
CA ARG A 42 15.27 -1.01 -3.94
C ARG A 42 15.41 0.46 -4.32
N ASP A 43 15.82 1.30 -3.38
CA ASP A 43 16.26 2.67 -3.65
C ASP A 43 17.57 2.59 -4.45
N PRO A 44 17.61 3.09 -5.69
CA PRO A 44 18.78 2.94 -6.56
C PRO A 44 20.01 3.70 -6.05
N GLU A 45 19.82 4.66 -5.15
CA GLU A 45 20.89 5.56 -4.70
C GLU A 45 21.53 5.06 -3.40
N THR A 46 20.72 4.57 -2.46
CA THR A 46 21.22 4.03 -1.18
C THR A 46 21.32 2.51 -1.17
N GLY A 47 20.70 1.84 -2.14
CA GLY A 47 20.60 0.38 -2.18
C GLY A 47 19.60 -0.23 -1.18
N GLU A 48 18.92 0.59 -0.36
CA GLU A 48 17.98 0.14 0.67
C GLU A 48 16.66 -0.34 0.08
N ILE A 49 16.03 -1.35 0.70
CA ILE A 49 14.68 -1.75 0.35
C ILE A 49 13.66 -0.87 1.09
N VAL A 50 12.82 -0.13 0.36
CA VAL A 50 11.85 0.84 0.91
C VAL A 50 10.47 0.66 0.27
N SER A 51 9.41 1.21 0.87
CA SER A 51 8.09 1.24 0.21
C SER A 51 8.10 2.20 -0.98
N LYS A 52 7.23 1.97 -1.97
CA LYS A 52 7.11 2.89 -3.13
C LYS A 52 6.82 4.34 -2.74
N GLY A 53 6.01 4.56 -1.70
CA GLY A 53 5.72 5.90 -1.20
C GLY A 53 6.93 6.58 -0.56
N ALA A 54 7.72 5.82 0.21
CA ALA A 54 8.97 6.32 0.76
C ALA A 54 9.99 6.64 -0.34
N LEU A 55 10.11 5.79 -1.36
CA LEU A 55 10.98 6.04 -2.53
C LEU A 55 10.55 7.32 -3.26
N ALA A 56 9.26 7.48 -3.55
CA ALA A 56 8.74 8.69 -4.20
C ALA A 56 9.02 9.96 -3.38
N GLY A 57 8.88 9.88 -2.05
CA GLY A 57 9.23 10.99 -1.14
C GLY A 57 10.71 11.33 -1.16
N ARG A 58 11.59 10.32 -1.20
CA ARG A 58 13.05 10.51 -1.33
C ARG A 58 13.42 11.14 -2.67
N GLN A 59 12.86 10.63 -3.77
CA GLN A 59 13.08 11.18 -5.11
C GLN A 59 12.62 12.65 -5.19
N LYS A 60 11.45 12.97 -4.66
CA LYS A 60 10.93 14.35 -4.66
C LYS A 60 11.79 15.30 -3.84
N ARG A 61 12.29 14.83 -2.70
CA ARG A 61 13.28 15.55 -1.90
C ARG A 61 14.54 15.83 -2.72
N ARG A 62 15.20 14.79 -3.24
CA ARG A 62 16.41 14.90 -4.07
C ARG A 62 16.23 15.85 -5.26
N LEU A 63 15.07 15.82 -5.91
CA LEU A 63 14.74 16.74 -7.00
C LEU A 63 14.72 18.21 -6.55
N ASN A 64 14.23 18.48 -5.34
CA ASN A 64 14.15 19.82 -4.77
C ASN A 64 15.48 20.30 -4.15
N HIS A 65 16.43 19.40 -3.92
CA HIS A 65 17.74 19.70 -3.38
C HIS A 65 18.79 18.78 -4.03
N PRO A 66 19.16 19.05 -5.30
CA PRO A 66 20.15 18.26 -6.01
C PRO A 66 21.54 18.52 -5.41
N GLY A 67 22.12 17.52 -4.72
CA GLY A 67 23.50 17.57 -4.22
C GLY A 67 23.74 17.23 -2.74
N ALA A 68 22.78 16.59 -2.05
CA ALA A 68 23.00 16.05 -0.70
C ALA A 68 23.60 14.63 -0.74
#